data_AF-A0A2G5BF61-F1
#
_entry.id   AF-A0A2G5BF61-F1
#
_cell.length_a   1.000
_cell.length_b   1.000
_cell.length_c   1.000
_cell.angle_alpha   90.00
_cell.angle_beta   90.00
_cell.angle_gamma   90.00
#
_symmetry.space_group_name_H-M   'P 1'
#
loop_
_entity.id
_entity.type
_entity.pdbx_description
1 polymer ?
#
loop_
_entity_poly.entity_id
_entity_poly.type
_entity_poly.pdbx_seq_one_letter_code
_entity_poly.pdbx_strand_id
1 'polypeptide(L)'
;MDKVYLWYFVSHIPITLLIDVQPLLPPDMIPQVLHGVNRLLTETLGDPFMIVGAGHSELVWFRSMLLCELILQLPFFFYAVWALWTDNPHRHLPFLVYGVHVSTTMIPVLGTLVRGEINRTCGERMLLASMYLPYLLVPLSMALISFTKCSRAISAATATLPSKRKTA
;
A
#
# COMPACT_ATOMS: atom_id res chain seq x y z
N MET A 1 10.94 14.60 -2.01
CA MET A 1 10.26 13.41 -1.43
C MET A 1 8.77 13.67 -1.29
N ASP A 2 8.34 14.76 -0.67
CA ASP A 2 6.91 15.04 -0.43
C ASP A 2 6.06 15.10 -1.71
N LYS A 3 6.59 15.62 -2.83
CA LYS A 3 5.91 15.56 -4.14
C LYS A 3 5.73 14.14 -4.68
N VAL A 4 6.70 13.25 -4.44
CA VAL A 4 6.59 11.84 -4.87
C VAL A 4 5.50 11.14 -4.07
N TYR A 5 5.43 11.39 -2.76
CA TYR A 5 4.38 10.87 -1.89
C TYR A 5 3.00 11.42 -2.25
N LEU A 6 2.93 12.70 -2.62
CA LEU A 6 1.68 13.33 -3.04
C LEU A 6 1.16 12.66 -4.31
N TRP A 7 2.00 12.54 -5.35
CA TRP A 7 1.60 11.89 -6.59
C TRP A 7 1.27 10.42 -6.40
N TYR A 8 2.02 9.72 -5.53
CA TYR A 8 1.72 8.35 -5.14
C TYR A 8 0.28 8.22 -4.60
N PHE A 9 -0.11 9.00 -3.59
CA PHE A 9 -1.46 8.92 -3.04
C PHE A 9 -2.54 9.39 -4.02
N VAL A 10 -2.28 10.46 -4.79
CA VAL A 10 -3.22 10.97 -5.80
C VAL A 10 -3.51 9.92 -6.88
N SER A 11 -2.48 9.23 -7.38
CA SER A 11 -2.68 8.17 -8.36
C SER A 11 -3.26 6.90 -7.74
N HIS A 12 -2.98 6.63 -6.45
CA HIS A 12 -3.48 5.42 -5.80
C HIS A 12 -4.98 5.45 -5.59
N ILE A 13 -5.58 6.60 -5.28
CA ILE A 13 -7.03 6.72 -5.07
C ILE A 13 -7.84 6.14 -6.25
N PRO A 14 -7.66 6.58 -7.51
CA PRO A 14 -8.38 5.99 -8.64
C PRO A 14 -7.95 4.55 -8.92
N ILE A 15 -6.70 4.16 -8.67
CA ILE A 15 -6.26 2.77 -8.84
C ILE A 15 -7.03 1.86 -7.87
N THR A 16 -7.10 2.21 -6.58
CA THR A 16 -7.84 1.43 -5.59
C THR A 16 -9.33 1.35 -5.91
N LEU A 17 -9.93 2.48 -6.30
CA LEU A 17 -11.37 2.55 -6.60
C LEU A 17 -11.77 1.84 -7.90
N LEU A 18 -10.88 1.78 -8.89
CA LEU A 18 -11.22 1.25 -10.22
C LEU A 18 -10.61 -0.13 -10.46
N ILE A 19 -9.47 -0.45 -9.87
CA ILE A 19 -8.67 -1.64 -10.15
C ILE A 19 -8.69 -2.57 -8.94
N ASP A 20 -8.19 -2.12 -7.79
CA ASP A 20 -7.94 -3.00 -6.63
C ASP A 20 -9.24 -3.49 -5.96
N VAL A 21 -10.35 -2.78 -6.16
CA VAL A 21 -11.68 -3.23 -5.68
C VAL A 21 -12.25 -4.39 -6.51
N GLN A 22 -11.84 -4.56 -7.78
CA GLN A 22 -12.46 -5.53 -8.69
C GLN A 22 -12.46 -6.97 -8.15
N PRO A 23 -11.37 -7.50 -7.54
CA PRO A 23 -11.34 -8.86 -7.00
C PRO A 23 -12.26 -9.08 -5.79
N LEU A 24 -12.77 -8.00 -5.18
CA LEU A 24 -13.74 -8.04 -4.08
C LEU A 24 -15.19 -8.03 -4.56
N LEU A 25 -15.43 -7.66 -5.82
CA LEU A 25 -16.77 -7.53 -6.38
C LEU A 25 -17.21 -8.80 -7.10
N PRO A 26 -18.52 -9.12 -7.09
CA PRO A 26 -19.09 -10.05 -8.05
C PRO A 26 -18.82 -9.60 -9.50
N PRO A 27 -18.60 -10.52 -10.45
CA PRO A 27 -18.34 -10.17 -11.86
C PRO A 27 -19.36 -9.20 -12.47
N ASP A 28 -20.64 -9.36 -12.11
CA ASP A 28 -21.75 -8.55 -12.64
C ASP A 28 -21.75 -7.11 -12.14
N MET A 29 -20.99 -6.80 -11.07
CA MET A 29 -20.87 -5.46 -10.51
C MET A 29 -19.71 -4.66 -11.11
N ILE A 30 -18.86 -5.29 -11.94
CA ILE A 30 -17.73 -4.59 -12.57
C ILE A 30 -18.24 -3.77 -13.76
N PRO A 31 -18.02 -2.45 -13.78
CA PRO A 31 -18.40 -1.61 -14.91
C PRO A 31 -17.79 -2.09 -16.23
N GLN A 32 -18.58 -2.06 -17.30
CA GLN A 32 -18.15 -2.58 -18.60
C GLN A 32 -16.86 -1.92 -19.14
N VAL A 33 -16.69 -0.63 -18.84
CA VAL A 33 -15.51 0.17 -19.19
C VAL A 33 -14.21 -0.41 -18.60
N LEU A 34 -14.30 -1.11 -17.47
CA LEU A 34 -13.15 -1.67 -16.76
C LEU A 34 -12.80 -3.11 -17.16
N HIS A 35 -13.66 -3.82 -17.89
CA HIS A 35 -13.35 -5.18 -18.36
C HIS A 35 -12.12 -5.22 -19.27
N GLY A 36 -11.87 -4.18 -20.07
CA GLY A 36 -10.67 -4.09 -20.89
C GLY A 36 -9.41 -4.11 -20.05
N VAL A 37 -9.40 -3.35 -18.95
CA VAL A 37 -8.27 -3.30 -18.00
C VAL A 37 -8.17 -4.61 -17.22
N ASN A 38 -9.28 -5.18 -16.77
CA ASN A 38 -9.28 -6.46 -16.08
C ASN A 38 -8.65 -7.56 -16.95
N ARG A 39 -9.09 -7.69 -18.21
CA ARG A 39 -8.50 -8.66 -19.16
C ARG A 39 -7.02 -8.40 -19.43
N LEU A 40 -6.61 -7.15 -19.53
CA LEU A 40 -5.18 -6.83 -19.65
C LEU A 40 -4.40 -7.37 -18.44
N LEU A 41 -4.89 -7.16 -17.21
CA LEU A 41 -4.23 -7.62 -16.00
C LEU A 41 -4.25 -9.15 -15.88
N THR A 42 -5.38 -9.81 -16.15
CA THR A 42 -5.56 -11.25 -15.91
C THR A 42 -5.12 -12.14 -17.06
N GLU A 43 -5.42 -11.76 -18.31
CA GLU A 43 -5.16 -12.60 -19.48
C GLU A 43 -3.82 -12.26 -20.13
N THR A 44 -3.47 -10.96 -20.21
CA THR A 44 -2.22 -10.53 -20.87
C THR A 44 -1.04 -10.54 -19.91
N LEU A 45 -1.20 -9.93 -18.74
CA LEU A 45 -0.15 -9.90 -17.72
C LEU A 45 -0.17 -11.14 -16.81
N GLY A 46 -1.27 -11.89 -16.81
CA GLY A 46 -1.37 -13.12 -16.05
C GLY A 46 -1.38 -12.93 -14.55
N ASP A 47 -1.86 -11.78 -14.06
CA ASP A 47 -1.85 -11.43 -12.65
C ASP A 47 -2.82 -12.32 -11.86
N PRO A 48 -2.31 -13.19 -10.97
CA PRO A 48 -3.16 -14.12 -10.22
C PRO A 48 -4.06 -13.42 -9.20
N PHE A 49 -3.71 -12.20 -8.77
CA PHE A 49 -4.44 -11.46 -7.74
C PHE A 49 -5.70 -10.78 -8.27
N MET A 50 -5.70 -10.45 -9.56
CA MET A 50 -6.75 -9.65 -10.20
C MET A 50 -7.87 -10.49 -10.82
N ILE A 51 -7.83 -11.82 -10.62
CA ILE A 51 -8.84 -12.74 -11.14
C ILE A 51 -10.15 -12.58 -10.37
N VAL A 52 -11.19 -12.18 -11.10
CA VAL A 52 -12.55 -11.95 -10.56
C VAL A 52 -13.34 -13.25 -10.55
N GLY A 53 -14.19 -13.44 -9.54
CA GLY A 53 -15.18 -14.53 -9.51
C GLY A 53 -14.61 -15.93 -9.30
N ALA A 54 -13.29 -16.09 -9.26
CA ALA A 54 -12.66 -17.36 -9.01
C ALA A 54 -12.82 -17.73 -7.52
N GLY A 55 -13.73 -18.66 -7.25
CA GLY A 55 -14.00 -19.24 -5.93
C GLY A 55 -12.74 -19.88 -5.37
N HIS A 56 -11.95 -19.11 -4.63
CA HIS A 56 -10.60 -19.50 -4.24
C HIS A 56 -10.34 -19.16 -2.78
N SER A 57 -10.39 -20.19 -1.93
CA SER A 57 -9.79 -20.24 -0.59
C SER A 57 -8.34 -19.73 -0.59
N GLU A 58 -7.60 -19.98 -1.66
CA GLU A 58 -6.16 -19.70 -1.79
C GLU A 58 -5.79 -18.22 -1.65
N LEU A 59 -6.71 -17.30 -1.99
CA LEU A 59 -6.46 -15.86 -1.98
C LEU A 59 -7.27 -15.10 -0.92
N VAL A 60 -7.87 -15.81 0.05
CA VAL A 60 -8.63 -15.17 1.15
C VAL A 60 -7.75 -14.19 1.92
N TRP A 61 -6.46 -14.52 2.13
CA TRP A 61 -5.51 -13.61 2.78
C TRP A 61 -5.36 -12.30 1.99
N PHE A 62 -5.22 -12.37 0.66
CA PHE A 62 -5.01 -11.21 -0.21
C PHE A 62 -6.27 -10.35 -0.27
N ARG A 63 -7.44 -10.98 -0.47
CA ARG A 63 -8.74 -10.28 -0.44
C ARG A 63 -9.00 -9.60 0.91
N SER A 64 -8.55 -10.21 2.01
CA SER A 64 -8.62 -9.56 3.34
C SER A 64 -7.73 -8.32 3.41
N MET A 65 -6.56 -8.34 2.78
CA MET A 65 -5.68 -7.15 2.70
C MET A 65 -6.27 -6.05 1.79
N LEU A 66 -6.90 -6.41 0.67
CA LEU A 66 -7.63 -5.46 -0.19
C LEU A 66 -8.82 -4.84 0.54
N LEU A 67 -9.52 -5.60 1.39
CA LEU A 67 -10.58 -5.06 2.21
C LEU A 67 -10.04 -4.05 3.24
N CYS A 68 -8.90 -4.36 3.88
CA CYS A 68 -8.18 -3.41 4.73
C CYS A 68 -7.74 -2.17 3.94
N GLU A 69 -7.32 -2.30 2.69
CA GLU A 69 -7.00 -1.17 1.83
C GLU A 69 -8.22 -0.27 1.63
N LEU A 70 -9.36 -0.83 1.25
CA LEU A 70 -10.58 -0.06 1.02
C LEU A 70 -11.10 0.64 2.27
N ILE A 71 -11.05 -0.01 3.44
CA ILE A 71 -11.63 0.51 4.68
C ILE A 71 -10.66 1.42 5.43
N LEU A 72 -9.37 1.11 5.46
CA LEU A 72 -8.37 1.81 6.27
C LEU A 72 -7.47 2.70 5.44
N GLN A 73 -6.94 2.18 4.32
CA GLN A 73 -5.96 2.90 3.53
C GLN A 73 -6.60 3.97 2.65
N LEU A 74 -7.73 3.68 2.01
CA LEU A 74 -8.38 4.64 1.11
C LEU A 74 -8.79 5.95 1.83
N PRO A 75 -9.45 5.93 3.01
CA PRO A 75 -9.68 7.16 3.78
C PRO A 75 -8.38 7.86 4.15
N PHE A 76 -7.34 7.08 4.47
CA PHE A 76 -6.02 7.61 4.76
C PHE A 76 -5.36 8.27 3.54
N PHE A 77 -5.59 7.80 2.31
CA PHE A 77 -5.05 8.42 1.11
C PHE A 77 -5.55 9.86 0.95
N PHE A 78 -6.84 10.10 1.17
CA PHE A 78 -7.40 11.46 1.17
C PHE A 78 -6.77 12.34 2.26
N TYR A 79 -6.62 11.80 3.47
CA TYR A 79 -5.90 12.48 4.55
C TYR A 79 -4.45 12.80 4.16
N ALA A 80 -3.74 11.86 3.54
CA ALA A 80 -2.34 12.00 3.18
C ALA A 80 -2.15 13.04 2.08
N VAL A 81 -3.04 13.08 1.08
CA VAL A 81 -3.06 14.14 0.05
C VAL A 81 -3.23 15.50 0.70
N TRP A 82 -4.23 15.66 1.58
CA TRP A 82 -4.45 16.91 2.31
C TRP A 82 -3.23 17.29 3.16
N ALA A 83 -2.70 16.36 3.96
CA ALA A 83 -1.59 16.61 4.86
C ALA A 83 -0.29 16.96 4.13
N LEU A 84 -0.05 16.41 2.94
CA LEU A 84 1.07 16.78 2.08
C LEU A 84 0.85 18.13 1.40
N TRP A 85 -0.38 18.40 0.94
CA TRP A 85 -0.72 19.66 0.28
C TRP A 85 -0.59 20.87 1.22
N THR A 86 -0.99 20.70 2.49
CA THR A 86 -0.91 21.77 3.50
C THR A 86 0.40 21.75 4.29
N ASP A 87 1.37 20.92 3.92
CA ASP A 87 2.62 20.70 4.66
C ASP A 87 2.41 20.45 6.18
N ASN A 88 1.38 19.67 6.53
CA ASN A 88 0.99 19.46 7.92
C ASN A 88 2.14 18.84 8.74
N PRO A 89 2.58 19.47 9.85
CA PRO A 89 3.72 18.99 10.64
C PRO A 89 3.46 17.65 11.35
N HIS A 90 2.19 17.30 11.57
CA HIS A 90 1.77 16.06 12.24
C HIS A 90 1.67 14.86 11.29
N ARG A 91 1.97 15.02 9.99
CA ARG A 91 1.85 13.95 8.99
C ARG A 91 2.74 12.73 9.26
N HIS A 92 3.86 12.91 9.96
CA HIS A 92 4.86 11.85 10.12
C HIS A 92 4.38 10.66 10.95
N LEU A 93 3.66 10.87 12.04
CA LEU A 93 3.18 9.74 12.84
C LEU A 93 2.18 8.85 12.05
N PRO A 94 1.14 9.41 11.40
CA PRO A 94 0.26 8.62 10.54
C PRO A 94 1.00 7.97 9.36
N PHE A 95 1.98 8.66 8.76
CA PHE A 95 2.76 8.12 7.64
C PHE A 95 3.65 6.95 8.05
N LEU A 96 4.16 6.96 9.28
CA LEU A 96 4.88 5.83 9.86
C LEU A 96 3.98 4.60 9.96
N VAL A 97 2.79 4.76 10.54
CA VAL A 97 1.81 3.66 10.71
C VAL A 97 1.40 3.09 9.35
N TYR A 98 1.04 3.97 8.42
CA TYR A 98 0.68 3.59 7.06
C TYR A 98 1.83 2.85 6.35
N GLY A 99 3.03 3.42 6.37
CA GLY A 99 4.18 2.86 5.67
C GLY A 99 4.54 1.46 6.15
N VAL A 100 4.49 1.22 7.46
CA VAL A 100 4.73 -0.11 8.06
C VAL A 100 3.63 -1.09 7.67
N HIS A 101 2.37 -0.67 7.73
CA HIS A 101 1.24 -1.52 7.37
C HIS A 101 1.33 -1.99 5.91
N VAL A 102 1.46 -1.07 4.96
CA VAL A 102 1.53 -1.42 3.53
C VAL A 102 2.78 -2.23 3.20
N SER A 103 3.92 -1.91 3.81
CA SER A 103 5.12 -2.73 3.62
C SER A 103 4.88 -4.18 4.05
N THR A 104 4.15 -4.37 5.15
CA THR A 104 3.83 -5.70 5.68
C THR A 104 2.87 -6.47 4.77
N THR A 105 1.88 -5.81 4.17
CA THR A 105 0.94 -6.44 3.23
C THR A 105 1.60 -6.75 1.89
N MET A 106 2.60 -5.96 1.47
CA MET A 106 3.29 -6.13 0.18
C MET A 106 4.34 -7.25 0.16
N ILE A 107 4.94 -7.58 1.30
CA ILE A 107 5.90 -8.69 1.40
C ILE A 107 5.31 -10.03 0.90
N PRO A 108 4.14 -10.51 1.36
CA PRO A 108 3.56 -11.76 0.86
C PRO A 108 3.11 -11.69 -0.59
N VAL A 109 2.71 -10.51 -1.09
CA VAL A 109 2.37 -10.29 -2.52
C VAL A 109 3.61 -10.53 -3.39
N LEU A 110 4.72 -9.85 -3.10
CA LEU A 110 5.97 -10.01 -3.84
C LEU A 110 6.55 -11.43 -3.67
N GLY A 111 6.44 -12.01 -2.48
CA GLY A 111 6.84 -13.39 -2.21
C GLY A 111 6.08 -14.39 -3.10
N THR A 112 4.77 -14.22 -3.23
CA THR A 112 3.93 -15.04 -4.11
C THR A 112 4.31 -14.87 -5.59
N LEU A 113 4.57 -13.64 -6.05
CA LEU A 113 4.99 -13.41 -7.45
C LEU A 113 6.34 -14.06 -7.77
N VAL A 114 7.32 -13.92 -6.88
CA VAL A 114 8.70 -14.39 -7.12
C VAL A 114 8.88 -15.88 -6.82
N ARG A 115 8.16 -16.43 -5.84
CA ARG A 115 8.35 -17.82 -5.36
C ARG A 115 7.15 -18.72 -5.51
N GLY A 116 5.94 -18.19 -5.68
CA GLY A 116 4.72 -18.99 -5.83
C GLY A 116 4.75 -19.87 -7.08
N GLU A 117 3.99 -20.97 -7.07
CA GLU A 117 3.79 -21.84 -8.23
C GLU A 117 2.81 -21.19 -9.21
N ILE A 118 3.22 -20.06 -9.80
CA ILE A 118 2.49 -19.39 -10.85
C ILE A 118 2.96 -20.01 -12.16
N ASN A 119 2.04 -20.52 -12.98
CA ASN A 119 2.31 -21.12 -14.30
C ASN A 119 2.79 -20.10 -15.36
N ARG A 120 3.84 -19.33 -15.04
CA ARG A 120 4.42 -18.23 -15.83
C ARG A 120 5.95 -18.36 -15.89
N THR A 121 6.54 -17.78 -16.91
CA THR A 121 8.00 -17.69 -17.08
C THR A 121 8.62 -16.81 -16.00
N CYS A 122 9.93 -16.98 -15.75
CA CYS A 122 10.67 -16.11 -14.84
C CYS A 122 10.55 -14.62 -15.24
N GLY A 123 10.62 -14.32 -16.55
CA GLY A 123 10.50 -12.96 -17.07
C GLY A 123 9.16 -12.30 -16.76
N GLU A 124 8.04 -13.00 -17.01
CA GLU A 124 6.69 -12.50 -16.70
C GLU A 124 6.50 -12.25 -15.20
N ARG A 125 7.02 -13.15 -14.36
CA ARG A 125 6.97 -13.01 -12.90
C ARG A 125 7.76 -11.80 -12.41
N MET A 126 8.95 -11.58 -12.97
CA MET A 126 9.77 -10.41 -12.64
C MET A 126 9.13 -9.12 -13.14
N LEU A 127 8.50 -9.13 -14.31
CA LEU A 127 7.75 -7.99 -14.83
C LEU A 127 6.60 -7.61 -13.87
N LEU A 128 5.77 -8.58 -13.49
CA LEU A 128 4.72 -8.37 -12.49
C LEU A 128 5.30 -7.86 -11.17
N ALA A 129 6.31 -8.54 -10.62
CA ALA A 129 6.94 -8.12 -9.37
C ALA A 129 7.47 -6.67 -9.45
N SER A 130 8.01 -6.25 -10.60
CA SER A 130 8.45 -4.87 -10.82
C SER A 130 7.31 -3.84 -10.82
N MET A 131 6.10 -4.22 -11.26
CA MET A 131 4.91 -3.37 -11.18
C MET A 131 4.43 -3.20 -9.74
N TYR A 132 4.56 -4.23 -8.92
CA TYR A 132 4.17 -4.20 -7.50
C TYR A 132 5.23 -3.55 -6.58
N LEU A 133 6.50 -3.58 -6.98
CA LEU A 133 7.62 -3.12 -6.16
C LEU A 133 7.53 -1.64 -5.71
N PRO A 134 7.05 -0.68 -6.52
CA PRO A 134 6.84 0.70 -6.08
C PRO A 134 5.91 0.82 -4.86
N TYR A 135 4.89 -0.03 -4.78
CA TYR A 135 3.94 -0.07 -3.65
C TYR A 135 4.55 -0.64 -2.38
N LEU A 136 5.74 -1.26 -2.43
CA LEU A 136 6.56 -1.54 -1.25
C LEU A 136 7.54 -0.41 -0.97
N LEU A 137 8.30 0.02 -1.98
CA LEU A 137 9.42 0.94 -1.77
C LEU A 137 8.97 2.32 -1.29
N VAL A 138 7.89 2.85 -1.85
CA VAL A 138 7.38 4.17 -1.47
C VAL A 138 6.88 4.16 -0.02
N PRO A 139 5.97 3.27 0.40
CA PRO A 139 5.54 3.19 1.81
C PRO A 139 6.67 2.86 2.79
N LEU A 140 7.61 1.99 2.41
CA LEU A 140 8.77 1.69 3.25
C LEU A 140 9.64 2.94 3.48
N SER A 141 9.90 3.71 2.42
CA SER A 141 10.64 4.97 2.54
C SER A 141 9.90 6.00 3.41
N MET A 142 8.55 6.06 3.32
CA MET A 142 7.73 6.90 4.19
C MET A 142 7.87 6.49 5.66
N ALA A 143 7.84 5.18 5.95
CA ALA A 143 8.02 4.65 7.29
C ALA A 143 9.39 5.02 7.86
N LEU A 144 10.48 4.77 7.13
CA LEU A 144 11.84 5.05 7.59
C LEU A 144 12.05 6.55 7.84
N ILE A 145 11.65 7.42 6.90
CA ILE A 145 11.80 8.86 7.07
C ILE A 145 10.96 9.36 8.26
N SER A 146 9.71 8.91 8.35
CA SER A 146 8.82 9.34 9.42
C SER A 146 9.27 8.85 10.79
N PHE A 147 9.81 7.62 10.88
CA PHE A 147 10.44 7.09 12.09
C PHE A 147 11.57 8.00 12.58
N THR A 148 12.49 8.40 11.69
CA THR A 148 13.60 9.28 12.09
C THR A 148 13.11 10.64 12.59
N LYS A 149 12.09 11.22 11.95
CA LYS A 149 11.53 12.52 12.35
C LYS A 149 10.80 12.43 13.68
N CYS A 150 9.95 11.42 13.87
CA CYS A 150 9.27 11.17 15.15
C CYS A 150 10.27 10.92 16.27
N SER A 151 11.31 10.11 16.03
CA SER A 151 12.35 9.83 17.03
C SER A 151 13.09 11.10 17.46
N ARG A 152 13.49 11.95 16.50
CA ARG A 152 14.13 13.24 16.80
C ARG A 152 13.22 14.17 17.60
N ALA A 153 11.94 14.24 17.25
CA ALA A 153 10.96 15.06 17.98
C ALA A 153 10.81 14.57 19.44
N ILE A 154 10.75 13.26 19.66
CA ILE A 154 10.68 12.67 21.01
C ILE A 154 11.97 12.95 21.78
N SER A 155 13.15 12.77 21.18
CA SER A 155 14.42 13.08 21.83
C SER A 155 14.53 14.55 22.23
N ALA A 156 14.13 15.46 21.34
CA ALA A 156 14.12 16.90 21.64
C ALA A 156 13.16 17.25 22.79
N ALA A 157 11.94 16.68 22.78
CA ALA A 157 10.96 16.86 23.85
C ALA A 157 11.43 16.26 25.19
N THR A 158 12.21 15.18 25.15
CA THR A 158 12.75 14.55 26.36
C THR A 158 13.88 15.39 26.96
N ALA A 159 14.71 16.02 26.13
CA ALA A 159 15.80 16.88 26.58
C ALA A 159 15.33 18.15 27.31
N THR A 160 14.10 18.61 27.07
CA THR A 160 13.51 19.77 27.74
C THR A 160 12.80 19.42 29.05
N LEU A 161 12.60 18.13 29.34
CA LEU A 161 12.01 17.72 30.62
C LEU A 161 12.99 17.98 31.76
N PRO A 162 12.55 18.56 32.89
CA PRO A 162 13.40 18.72 34.06
C PRO A 162 13.88 17.34 34.51
N SER A 163 15.20 17.22 34.72
CA SER A 163 15.81 16.03 35.31
C SER A 163 15.03 15.67 36.58
N LYS A 164 14.38 14.49 36.58
CA LYS A 164 13.87 13.90 37.82
C LYS A 164 15.10 13.65 38.69
N ARG A 165 15.42 14.63 39.54
CA ARG A 165 16.40 14.53 40.61
C ARG A 165 16.03 13.25 41.38
N LYS A 166 16.88 12.22 41.31
CA LYS A 166 16.74 11.03 42.15
C LYS A 166 16.84 11.51 43.60
N THR A 167 15.70 11.67 44.26
CA THR A 167 15.62 11.75 45.71
C THR A 167 15.53 10.33 46.23
N ALA A 168 16.69 9.73 46.47
CA ALA A 168 16.98 8.71 47.47
C ALA A 168 18.44 8.27 47.29
#